data_AF-A0A3S1BK08-F1
#
_entry.id   AF-A0A3S1BK08-F1
#
_cell.length_a   1.000
_cell.length_b   1.000
_cell.length_c   1.000
_cell.angle_alpha   90.00
_cell.angle_beta   90.00
_cell.angle_gamma   90.00
#
_symmetry.space_group_name_H-M   'P 1'
#
loop_
_entity.id
_entity.type
_entity.pdbx_description
1 polymer ?
#
loop_
_entity_poly.entity_id
_entity_poly.type
_entity_poly.pdbx_seq_one_letter_code
_entity_poly.pdbx_strand_id
1 'polypeptide(L)'
;MLRLQEGMYSVYLKDWIQVFPKTQIILVSFEHYIKNKGPTMSAIFSFLELDPAPEKVLQKLGEKAPANTQNADVYNVVGSMLPKTRKLLEDFYKPFQDELFNLIESGAFVLAKDVIKPS
;
A
#
# COMPACT_ATOMS: atom_id res chain seq x y z
N MET A 1 -17.44 11.63 8.08
CA MET A 1 -17.54 12.04 6.66
C MET A 1 -16.56 11.21 5.85
N LEU A 2 -16.97 10.62 4.73
CA LEU A 2 -16.13 9.76 3.90
C LEU A 2 -15.18 10.64 3.05
N ARG A 3 -13.86 10.42 3.15
CA ARG A 3 -12.84 11.20 2.42
C ARG A 3 -12.39 10.45 1.17
N LEU A 4 -13.21 10.48 0.12
CA LEU A 4 -12.93 9.78 -1.14
C LEU A 4 -11.65 10.24 -1.84
N GLN A 5 -11.27 11.51 -1.64
CA GLN A 5 -10.07 12.08 -2.22
C GLN A 5 -8.78 11.41 -1.73
N GLU A 6 -8.78 10.78 -0.55
CA GLU A 6 -7.60 10.10 0.00
C GLU A 6 -7.22 8.86 -0.80
N GLY A 7 -8.18 8.21 -1.47
CA GLY A 7 -7.94 7.01 -2.28
C GLY A 7 -7.47 7.28 -3.72
N MET A 8 -7.36 8.55 -4.14
CA MET A 8 -6.97 8.94 -5.49
C MET A 8 -5.43 8.97 -5.65
N TYR A 9 -4.79 7.82 -5.43
CA TYR A 9 -3.32 7.74 -5.33
C TYR A 9 -2.57 8.18 -6.59
N SER A 10 -3.14 8.00 -7.78
CA SER A 10 -2.48 8.42 -9.03
C SER A 10 -2.26 9.93 -9.09
N VAL A 11 -3.21 10.72 -8.58
CA VAL A 11 -3.12 12.19 -8.56
C VAL A 11 -1.95 12.63 -7.72
N TYR A 12 -1.84 12.12 -6.48
CA TYR A 12 -0.73 12.48 -5.60
C TYR A 12 0.59 11.95 -6.14
N LEU A 13 0.66 10.71 -6.60
CA LEU A 13 1.92 10.13 -7.08
C LEU A 13 2.51 10.93 -8.25
N LYS A 14 1.66 11.47 -9.14
CA LYS A 14 2.11 12.34 -10.25
C LYS A 14 2.81 13.60 -9.76
N ASP A 15 2.31 14.23 -8.70
CA ASP A 15 2.93 15.42 -8.14
C ASP A 15 4.28 15.07 -7.50
N TRP A 16 4.37 13.93 -6.82
CA TRP A 16 5.61 13.48 -6.18
C TRP A 16 6.70 13.15 -7.21
N ILE A 17 6.37 12.48 -8.32
CA ILE A 17 7.36 12.13 -9.36
C ILE A 17 7.86 13.32 -10.18
N GLN A 18 7.15 14.46 -10.14
CA GLN A 18 7.65 15.72 -10.74
C GLN A 18 8.81 16.31 -9.93
N VAL A 19 8.85 16.02 -8.63
CA VAL A 19 9.86 16.56 -7.70
C VAL A 19 10.95 15.54 -7.41
N PHE A 20 10.58 14.27 -7.22
CA PHE A 20 11.49 13.19 -6.87
C PHE A 20 11.61 12.18 -8.01
N PRO A 21 12.84 11.76 -8.38
CA PRO A 21 13.05 10.62 -9.26
C PRO A 21 12.30 9.38 -8.78
N LYS A 22 11.73 8.61 -9.71
CA LYS A 22 10.98 7.37 -9.42
C LYS A 22 11.81 6.35 -8.62
N THR A 23 13.13 6.37 -8.75
CA THR A 23 14.07 5.49 -8.02
C THR A 23 14.20 5.84 -6.54
N GLN A 24 13.81 7.05 -6.14
CA GLN A 24 13.78 7.51 -4.73
C GLN A 24 12.39 7.34 -4.10
N ILE A 25 11.49 6.61 -4.75
CA ILE A 25 10.16 6.32 -4.25
C ILE A 25 9.97 4.80 -4.20
N ILE A 26 9.65 4.29 -3.02
CA ILE A 26 9.24 2.90 -2.83
C ILE A 26 7.72 2.80 -2.70
N LEU A 27 7.12 1.92 -3.51
CA LEU A 27 5.70 1.60 -3.41
C LEU A 27 5.52 0.25 -2.73
N VAL A 28 4.71 0.23 -1.67
CA VAL A 28 4.46 -0.95 -0.84
C VAL A 28 2.98 -1.35 -0.93
N SER A 29 2.72 -2.56 -1.41
CA SER A 29 1.37 -3.13 -1.38
C SER A 29 1.02 -3.56 0.03
N PHE A 30 -0.05 -3.00 0.59
CA PHE A 30 -0.51 -3.36 1.94
C PHE A 30 -0.90 -4.84 2.06
N GLU A 31 -1.57 -5.38 1.04
CA GLU A 31 -1.99 -6.78 1.01
C GLU A 31 -0.79 -7.73 1.01
N HIS A 32 0.26 -7.39 0.25
CA HIS A 32 1.50 -8.15 0.22
C HIS A 32 2.26 -7.98 1.54
N TYR A 33 2.35 -6.76 2.06
CA TYR A 33 3.01 -6.46 3.32
C TYR A 33 2.45 -7.30 4.47
N ILE A 34 1.12 -7.38 4.64
CA ILE A 34 0.52 -8.17 5.72
C ILE A 34 0.94 -9.64 5.64
N LYS A 35 1.00 -10.21 4.43
CA LYS A 35 1.38 -11.60 4.17
C LYS A 35 2.89 -11.83 4.33
N ASN A 36 3.72 -10.86 3.95
CA ASN A 36 5.18 -10.99 3.83
C ASN A 36 5.91 -9.84 4.55
N LYS A 37 5.60 -9.62 5.84
CA LYS A 37 6.14 -8.47 6.60
C LYS A 37 7.67 -8.45 6.65
N GLY A 38 8.31 -9.59 6.96
CA GLY A 38 9.77 -9.70 7.03
C GLY A 38 10.47 -9.32 5.73
N PRO A 39 10.18 -9.99 4.60
CA PRO A 39 10.74 -9.65 3.29
C PRO A 39 10.48 -8.20 2.87
N THR A 40 9.26 -7.69 3.10
CA THR A 40 8.91 -6.30 2.77
C THR A 40 9.74 -5.32 3.61
N MET A 41 9.95 -5.60 4.90
CA MET A 41 10.81 -4.78 5.75
C MET A 41 12.27 -4.84 5.32
N SER A 42 12.78 -6.01 4.92
CA SER A 42 14.13 -6.12 4.36
C SER A 42 14.29 -5.28 3.10
N ALA A 43 13.30 -5.28 2.19
CA ALA A 43 13.31 -4.44 0.99
C ALA A 43 13.32 -2.94 1.33
N ILE A 44 12.57 -2.53 2.36
CA ILE A 44 12.57 -1.14 2.86
C ILE A 44 13.94 -0.78 3.44
N PHE A 45 14.56 -1.66 4.23
CA PHE A 45 15.89 -1.42 4.81
C PHE A 45 16.95 -1.23 3.72
N SER A 46 16.94 -2.10 2.71
CA SER A 46 17.84 -1.99 1.56
C SER A 46 17.60 -0.70 0.76
N PHE A 47 16.34 -0.30 0.57
CA PHE A 47 15.99 0.94 -0.11
C PHE A 47 16.47 2.19 0.64
N LEU A 48 16.43 2.16 1.98
CA LEU A 48 16.93 3.23 2.85
C LEU A 48 18.44 3.18 3.08
N GLU A 49 19.15 2.24 2.43
CA GLU A 49 20.59 2.02 2.59
C GLU A 49 20.99 1.79 4.06
N LEU A 50 20.12 1.12 4.83
CA LEU A 50 20.39 0.75 6.22
C LEU A 50 21.09 -0.61 6.28
N ASP A 51 21.86 -0.82 7.35
CA ASP A 51 22.38 -2.14 7.66
C ASP A 51 21.23 -3.15 7.79
N PRO A 52 21.38 -4.39 7.28
CA PRO A 52 20.34 -5.41 7.37
C PRO A 52 19.86 -5.58 8.80
N ALA A 53 18.54 -5.47 9.01
CA ALA A 53 17.97 -5.73 10.32
C ALA A 53 18.31 -7.16 10.75
N PRO A 54 18.72 -7.39 12.02
CA PRO A 54 18.92 -8.74 12.52
C PRO A 54 17.64 -9.57 12.33
N GLU A 55 17.76 -10.81 11.88
CA GLU A 55 16.61 -11.69 11.57
C GLU A 55 15.58 -11.74 12.71
N LYS A 56 16.06 -11.77 13.96
CA LYS A 56 15.22 -11.74 15.17
C LYS A 56 14.37 -10.47 15.30
N VAL A 57 14.83 -9.33 14.79
CA VAL A 57 14.10 -8.06 14.78
C VAL A 57 13.03 -8.10 13.68
N LEU A 58 13.37 -8.58 12.48
CA LEU A 58 12.40 -8.75 11.39
C LEU A 58 11.28 -9.72 11.76
N GLN A 59 11.60 -10.82 12.44
CA GLN A 59 10.62 -11.77 12.95
C GLN A 59 9.67 -11.12 13.96
N LYS A 60 10.21 -10.39 14.95
CA LYS A 60 9.39 -9.65 15.95
C LYS A 60 8.51 -8.58 15.32
N LEU A 61 8.99 -7.89 14.27
CA LEU A 61 8.19 -6.94 13.51
C LEU A 61 7.08 -7.66 12.72
N GLY A 62 7.36 -8.87 12.21
CA GLY A 62 6.39 -9.74 11.55
C GLY A 62 5.21 -10.15 12.44
N GLU A 63 5.51 -10.42 13.70
CA GLU A 63 4.57 -10.86 14.74
C GLU A 63 3.76 -9.72 15.36
N LYS A 64 4.18 -8.47 15.18
CA LYS A 64 3.51 -7.31 15.78
C LYS A 64 2.11 -7.13 15.18
N ALA A 65 1.11 -7.12 16.05
CA ALA A 65 -0.26 -6.82 15.66
C ALA A 65 -0.37 -5.38 15.10
N PRO A 66 -1.29 -5.11 14.15
CA PRO A 66 -1.52 -3.77 13.65
C PRO A 66 -1.90 -2.84 14.80
N ALA A 67 -1.19 -1.72 14.95
CA ALA A 67 -1.48 -0.74 16.00
C ALA A 67 -2.70 0.14 15.67
N ASN A 68 -2.99 0.30 14.37
CA ASN A 68 -4.15 1.05 13.86
C ASN A 68 -5.34 0.11 13.59
N THR A 69 -5.70 -0.73 14.57
CA THR A 69 -7.00 -1.37 14.53
C THR A 69 -8.05 -0.29 14.78
N GLN A 70 -9.01 -0.13 13.87
CA GLN A 70 -10.25 0.52 14.26
C GLN A 70 -10.75 -0.17 15.53
N ASN A 71 -11.20 0.62 16.50
CA ASN A 71 -11.73 0.08 17.75
C ASN A 71 -12.72 -1.03 17.40
N ALA A 72 -12.48 -2.26 17.85
CA ALA A 72 -13.22 -3.44 17.39
C ALA A 72 -14.72 -3.25 17.57
N ASP A 73 -15.10 -2.50 18.61
CA ASP A 73 -16.46 -2.09 18.92
C ASP A 73 -17.10 -1.26 17.80
N VAL A 74 -16.36 -0.36 17.15
CA VAL A 74 -16.85 0.46 16.04
C VAL A 74 -17.03 -0.39 14.77
N TYR A 75 -16.09 -1.30 14.49
CA TYR A 75 -16.20 -2.21 13.35
C TYR A 75 -17.41 -3.17 13.50
N ASN A 76 -17.61 -3.71 14.70
CA ASN A 76 -18.74 -4.58 15.04
C ASN A 76 -20.09 -3.84 14.91
N VAL A 77 -20.12 -2.53 15.16
CA VAL A 77 -21.33 -1.69 15.03
C VAL A 77 -21.62 -1.29 13.59
N VAL A 78 -20.58 -0.96 12.80
CA VAL A 78 -20.75 -0.50 11.41
C VAL A 78 -21.02 -1.65 10.44
N GLY A 79 -20.48 -2.84 10.73
CA GLY A 79 -20.65 -4.02 9.91
C GLY A 79 -19.99 -3.93 8.53
N SER A 80 -20.13 -4.99 7.74
CA SER A 80 -19.56 -5.06 6.40
C SER A 80 -20.18 -4.04 5.44
N MET A 81 -19.36 -3.46 4.58
CA MET A 81 -19.83 -2.58 3.50
C MET A 81 -20.85 -3.31 2.60
N LEU A 82 -21.95 -2.63 2.29
CA LEU A 82 -22.96 -3.17 1.37
C LEU A 82 -22.37 -3.43 -0.03
N PRO A 83 -22.75 -4.53 -0.71
CA PRO A 83 -22.24 -4.83 -2.05
C PRO A 83 -22.46 -3.71 -3.07
N LYS A 84 -23.61 -3.04 -3.02
CA LYS A 84 -23.90 -1.88 -3.88
C LYS A 84 -22.96 -0.70 -3.64
N THR A 85 -22.59 -0.45 -2.38
CA THR A 85 -21.67 0.62 -2.01
C THR A 85 -20.25 0.27 -2.46
N ARG A 86 -19.84 -0.99 -2.29
CA ARG A 86 -18.57 -1.50 -2.80
C ARG A 86 -18.46 -1.28 -4.30
N LYS A 87 -19.45 -1.72 -5.07
CA LYS A 87 -19.48 -1.54 -6.52
C LYS A 87 -19.38 -0.07 -6.93
N LEU A 88 -20.15 0.81 -6.27
CA LEU A 88 -20.09 2.24 -6.53
C LEU A 88 -18.69 2.83 -6.29
N LEU A 89 -18.01 2.41 -5.23
CA LEU A 89 -16.65 2.84 -4.93
C LEU A 89 -15.63 2.26 -5.91
N GLU A 90 -15.76 0.99 -6.29
CA GLU A 90 -14.92 0.36 -7.32
C GLU A 90 -15.04 1.11 -8.64
N ASP A 91 -16.27 1.37 -9.10
CA ASP A 91 -16.54 2.13 -10.33
C ASP A 91 -15.97 3.56 -10.25
N PHE A 92 -16.07 4.22 -9.09
CA PHE A 92 -15.51 5.55 -8.86
C PHE A 92 -13.98 5.56 -8.89
N TYR A 93 -13.32 4.59 -8.24
CA TYR A 93 -11.86 4.54 -8.14
C TYR A 93 -11.18 3.97 -9.38
N LYS A 94 -11.90 3.22 -10.22
CA LYS A 94 -11.39 2.55 -11.43
C LYS A 94 -10.48 3.42 -12.31
N PRO A 95 -10.87 4.64 -12.75
CA PRO A 95 -9.99 5.46 -13.59
C PRO A 95 -8.66 5.82 -12.90
N PHE A 96 -8.67 6.09 -11.59
CA PHE A 96 -7.46 6.41 -10.83
C PHE A 96 -6.58 5.18 -10.61
N GLN A 97 -7.19 4.00 -10.43
CA GLN A 97 -6.46 2.74 -10.34
C GLN A 97 -5.76 2.40 -11.66
N ASP A 98 -6.47 2.52 -12.78
CA ASP A 98 -5.89 2.25 -14.10
C ASP A 98 -4.72 3.20 -14.41
N GLU A 99 -4.87 4.47 -14.07
CA GLU A 99 -3.80 5.44 -14.19
C GLU A 99 -2.61 5.13 -13.29
N LEU A 100 -2.85 4.74 -12.03
CA LEU A 100 -1.80 4.31 -11.11
C LEU A 100 -1.05 3.10 -11.64
N PHE A 101 -1.75 2.09 -12.17
CA PHE A 101 -1.12 0.91 -12.76
C PHE A 101 -0.26 1.27 -13.96
N ASN A 102 -0.77 2.09 -14.87
CA ASN A 102 0.00 2.58 -16.02
C ASN A 102 1.26 3.35 -15.58
N LEU A 103 1.16 4.18 -14.53
CA LEU A 103 2.32 4.89 -13.98
C LEU A 103 3.37 3.93 -13.44
N ILE A 104 2.94 2.92 -12.67
CA ILE A 104 3.81 1.91 -12.07
C ILE A 104 4.49 1.07 -13.15
N GLU A 105 3.74 0.57 -14.14
CA GLU A 105 4.27 -0.27 -15.23
C GLU A 105 5.23 0.49 -16.16
N SER A 106 4.94 1.76 -16.44
CA SER A 106 5.81 2.61 -17.25
C SER A 106 7.02 3.18 -16.48
N GLY A 107 7.11 2.91 -15.17
CA GLY A 107 8.08 3.54 -14.28
C GLY A 107 9.12 2.56 -13.72
N ALA A 108 10.34 3.04 -13.53
CA ALA A 108 11.38 2.34 -12.78
C ALA A 108 11.20 2.53 -11.26
N PHE A 109 9.98 2.33 -10.74
CA PHE A 109 9.73 2.42 -9.31
C PHE A 109 10.41 1.26 -8.57
N VAL A 110 10.87 1.53 -7.34
CA VAL A 110 11.28 0.46 -6.44
C VAL A 110 10.01 -0.16 -5.86
N LEU A 111 9.77 -1.40 -6.25
CA LEU A 111 8.67 -2.20 -5.71
C LEU A 111 9.23 -3.14 -4.65
N ALA A 112 8.56 -3.23 -3.51
CA ALA A 112 8.89 -4.21 -2.46
C ALA A 112 8.35 -5.63 -2.81
N LYS A 113 8.60 -6.07 -4.07
CA LYS A 113 8.00 -7.17 -4.89
C LYS A 113 7.61 -8.46 -4.11
N ASP A 114 6.58 -9.22 -4.50
CA ASP A 114 6.20 -9.67 -5.85
C ASP A 114 4.88 -9.12 -6.44
N VAL A 115 4.97 -8.80 -7.74
CA VAL A 115 3.97 -8.38 -8.74
C VAL A 115 2.52 -8.36 -8.27
N ILE A 116 1.94 -7.16 -8.31
CA ILE A 116 0.50 -6.94 -8.33
C ILE A 116 -0.09 -7.76 -9.48
N LYS A 117 -0.64 -8.93 -9.18
CA LYS A 117 -1.64 -9.52 -10.05
C LYS A 117 -2.98 -8.95 -9.62
N PRO A 118 -3.72 -8.29 -10.53
CA PRO A 118 -5.12 -7.99 -10.25
C PRO A 118 -5.83 -9.32 -9.94
N SER A 119 -6.66 -9.30 -8.90
CA SER A 119 -7.61 -10.38 -8.61
C SER A 119 -8.74 -10.37 -9.62
#